data_AF-A0A0F9U037-F1
#
_entry.id   AF-A0A0F9U037-F1
#
_cell.length_a   1.000
_cell.length_b   1.000
_cell.length_c   1.000
_cell.angle_alpha   90.00
_cell.angle_beta   90.00
_cell.angle_gamma   90.00
#
_symmetry.space_group_name_H-M   'P 1'
#
loop_
_entity.id
_entity.type
_entity.pdbx_description
1 polymer ?
#
loop_
_entity_poly.entity_id
_entity_poly.type
_entity_poly.pdbx_seq_one_letter_code
_entity_poly.pdbx_strand_id
1 'polypeptide(L)'
;MTELRGFKLLRRENHRNGTESLMSVMQNGGGLTHYKLNEWTKPWEFAGPLCVFNNIDAMWEFMAEFNGASYMQIYMCLYEPSPYTFVWHMEYQDTKRVCDLNMLPDGTILADRVMVLDYVPYSTEATKLLHAHQSGDVL
;
A
#
# COMPACT_ATOMS: atom_id res chain seq x y z
N MET A 1 24.27 6.51 2.24
CA MET A 1 22.82 6.63 2.52
C MET A 1 22.32 5.23 2.82
N THR A 2 21.64 5.03 3.94
CA THR A 2 21.03 3.73 4.26
C THR A 2 19.76 3.60 3.45
N GLU A 3 19.69 2.60 2.58
CA GLU A 3 18.47 2.32 1.82
C GLU A 3 17.43 1.71 2.75
N LEU A 4 16.30 2.39 2.92
CA LEU A 4 15.19 1.89 3.72
C LEU A 4 14.33 0.94 2.89
N ARG A 5 13.94 -0.17 3.50
CA ARG A 5 13.22 -1.28 2.86
C ARG A 5 11.84 -1.48 3.46
N GLY A 6 10.88 -1.81 2.62
CA GLY A 6 9.51 -2.12 3.04
C GLY A 6 8.77 -2.95 1.99
N PHE A 7 7.45 -2.96 2.12
CA PHE A 7 6.54 -3.74 1.28
C PHE A 7 5.47 -2.84 0.68
N LYS A 8 5.28 -2.96 -0.63
CA LYS A 8 4.28 -2.23 -1.39
C LYS A 8 3.19 -3.17 -1.85
N LEU A 9 1.94 -2.80 -1.57
CA LEU A 9 0.76 -3.50 -2.07
C LEU A 9 0.35 -2.87 -3.40
N LEU A 10 0.25 -3.68 -4.45
CA LEU A 10 -0.19 -3.27 -5.79
C LEU A 10 -1.28 -4.20 -6.29
N ARG A 11 -2.14 -3.70 -7.18
CA ARG A 11 -3.18 -4.50 -7.82
C ARG A 11 -2.58 -5.34 -8.97
N ARG A 12 -3.04 -6.58 -9.14
CA ARG A 12 -2.58 -7.53 -10.18
C ARG A 12 -2.74 -7.03 -11.61
N GLU A 13 -3.72 -6.17 -11.91
CA GLU A 13 -3.86 -5.46 -13.19
C GLU A 13 -4.97 -4.39 -13.16
N ASN A 14 -4.93 -3.46 -14.14
CA ASN A 14 -5.70 -2.21 -14.32
C ASN A 14 -7.24 -2.34 -14.34
N HIS A 15 -7.87 -2.78 -13.26
CA HIS A 15 -9.31 -2.56 -13.10
C HIS A 15 -9.54 -1.10 -12.69
N ARG A 16 -9.79 -0.26 -13.69
CA ARG A 16 -10.37 1.09 -13.54
C ARG A 16 -11.79 0.90 -13.02
N ASN A 17 -12.00 1.08 -11.73
CA ASN A 17 -13.22 1.54 -11.07
C ASN A 17 -13.04 1.31 -9.58
N GLY A 18 -13.10 2.39 -8.80
CA GLY A 18 -13.06 2.29 -7.36
C GLY A 18 -12.89 3.64 -6.69
N THR A 19 -13.91 3.99 -5.92
CA THR A 19 -13.98 5.06 -4.92
C THR A 19 -12.75 5.12 -4.01
N GLU A 20 -12.56 6.27 -3.33
CA GLU A 20 -11.58 6.51 -2.27
C GLU A 20 -11.78 5.58 -1.07
N SER A 21 -11.45 4.31 -1.25
CA SER A 21 -11.34 3.32 -0.19
C SER A 21 -9.94 3.33 0.39
N LEU A 22 -9.78 2.87 1.63
CA LEU A 22 -8.47 2.65 2.25
C LEU A 22 -7.53 1.85 1.32
N MET A 23 -8.08 0.91 0.56
CA MET A 23 -7.32 0.18 -0.47
C MET A 23 -6.73 1.06 -1.57
N SER A 24 -7.50 2.03 -2.07
CA SER A 24 -7.01 2.96 -3.09
C SER A 24 -5.84 3.79 -2.54
N VAL A 25 -5.91 4.18 -1.27
CA VAL A 25 -4.82 4.86 -0.56
C VAL A 25 -3.59 3.98 -0.46
N MET A 26 -3.73 2.74 0.02
CA MET A 26 -2.60 1.82 0.17
C MET A 26 -1.93 1.47 -1.15
N GLN A 27 -2.69 1.36 -2.25
CA GLN A 27 -2.17 1.10 -3.57
C GLN A 27 -1.43 2.31 -4.16
N ASN A 28 -2.05 3.48 -4.12
CA ASN A 28 -1.64 4.57 -5.01
C ASN A 28 -1.30 5.91 -4.33
N GLY A 29 -1.46 6.04 -3.01
CA GLY A 29 -1.09 7.26 -2.28
C GLY A 29 -2.07 8.42 -2.47
N GLY A 30 -3.37 8.13 -2.64
CA GLY A 30 -4.42 9.14 -2.80
C GLY A 30 -4.77 9.50 -4.25
N GLY A 31 -3.95 9.14 -5.25
CA GLY A 31 -4.23 9.37 -6.68
C GLY A 31 -3.72 8.23 -7.57
N LEU A 32 -4.00 8.20 -8.88
CA LEU A 32 -3.59 7.09 -9.76
C LEU A 32 -2.07 7.13 -10.07
N THR A 33 -1.29 6.39 -9.30
CA THR A 33 0.17 6.26 -9.45
C THR A 33 0.53 4.99 -10.24
N HIS A 34 1.39 5.12 -11.25
CA HIS A 34 1.89 3.99 -12.05
C HIS A 34 3.28 3.56 -11.58
N TYR A 35 3.44 2.27 -11.27
CA TYR A 35 4.69 1.70 -10.80
C TYR A 35 5.38 0.90 -11.92
N LYS A 36 6.71 0.95 -11.92
CA LYS A 36 7.57 0.09 -12.73
C LYS A 36 8.63 -0.54 -11.83
N LEU A 37 9.02 -1.76 -12.15
CA LEU A 37 10.07 -2.45 -11.42
C LEU A 37 11.41 -1.74 -11.59
N ASN A 38 12.15 -1.62 -10.50
CA ASN A 38 13.46 -1.00 -10.42
C ASN A 38 13.51 0.47 -10.85
N GLU A 39 12.36 1.17 -10.83
CA GLU A 39 12.27 2.61 -11.08
C GLU A 39 11.67 3.33 -9.86
N TRP A 40 12.27 4.47 -9.50
CA TRP A 40 11.70 5.34 -8.48
C TRP A 40 10.39 5.95 -8.97
N THR A 41 9.32 5.68 -8.24
CA THR A 41 7.98 6.20 -8.50
C THR A 41 7.64 7.24 -7.43
N LYS A 42 7.20 8.41 -7.85
CA LYS A 42 6.66 9.48 -6.99
C LYS A 42 5.13 9.46 -7.04
N PRO A 43 4.44 10.04 -6.04
CA PRO A 43 3.04 10.37 -6.17
C PRO A 43 2.74 11.14 -7.46
N TRP A 44 1.51 11.02 -7.94
CA TRP A 44 1.01 11.92 -8.96
C TRP A 44 1.11 13.38 -8.46
N GLU A 45 1.31 14.34 -9.37
CA GLU A 45 1.65 15.75 -9.06
C GLU A 45 0.68 16.42 -8.08
N PHE A 46 -0.56 15.93 -8.03
CA PHE A 46 -1.61 16.45 -7.18
C PHE A 46 -2.09 15.45 -6.13
N ALA A 47 -1.25 14.48 -5.75
CA ALA A 47 -1.52 13.48 -4.73
C ALA A 47 -0.48 13.54 -3.61
N GLY A 48 -0.91 13.08 -2.44
CA GLY A 48 -0.08 12.97 -1.24
C GLY A 48 0.87 11.79 -1.28
N PRO A 49 1.58 11.53 -0.17
CA PRO A 49 2.63 10.52 -0.14
C PRO A 49 2.10 9.11 -0.44
N LEU A 50 3.02 8.29 -0.94
CA LEU A 50 2.77 6.87 -1.17
C LEU A 50 2.79 6.12 0.17
N CYS A 51 1.98 5.08 0.29
CA CYS A 51 1.98 4.20 1.46
C CYS A 51 2.90 2.98 1.23
N VAL A 52 3.67 2.62 2.26
CA VAL A 52 4.55 1.44 2.32
C VAL A 52 4.36 0.77 3.68
N PHE A 53 4.39 -0.55 3.75
CA PHE A 53 4.47 -1.24 5.04
C PHE A 53 5.93 -1.47 5.43
N ASN A 54 6.30 -1.17 6.67
CA ASN A 54 7.66 -1.37 7.17
C ASN A 54 7.98 -2.85 7.46
N ASN A 55 6.97 -3.71 7.54
CA ASN A 55 7.11 -5.14 7.78
C ASN A 55 6.05 -5.93 7.00
N ILE A 56 6.32 -7.20 6.76
CA ILE A 56 5.46 -8.07 5.94
C ILE A 56 4.25 -8.61 6.71
N ASP A 57 4.35 -8.78 8.03
CA ASP A 57 3.29 -9.37 8.84
C ASP A 57 2.08 -8.43 8.90
N ALA A 58 2.29 -7.14 9.14
CA ALA A 58 1.25 -6.13 9.13
C ALA A 58 0.56 -5.99 7.75
N MET A 59 1.31 -6.21 6.67
CA MET A 59 0.74 -6.27 5.33
C MET A 59 -0.19 -7.49 5.18
N TRP A 60 0.19 -8.65 5.72
CA TRP A 60 -0.63 -9.85 5.67
C TRP A 60 -1.89 -9.74 6.53
N GLU A 61 -1.78 -9.16 7.72
CA GLU A 61 -2.91 -8.87 8.60
C GLU A 61 -3.93 -7.99 7.89
N PHE A 62 -3.48 -6.86 7.30
CA PHE A 62 -4.34 -5.99 6.51
C PHE A 62 -5.02 -6.73 5.33
N MET A 63 -4.27 -7.61 4.66
CA MET A 63 -4.78 -8.42 3.56
C MET A 63 -5.80 -9.48 3.99
N ALA A 64 -5.67 -10.01 5.21
CA ALA A 64 -6.61 -10.99 5.78
C ALA A 64 -7.95 -10.36 6.14
N GLU A 65 -7.93 -9.11 6.60
CA GLU A 65 -9.14 -8.34 6.92
C GLU A 65 -9.87 -7.83 5.67
N PHE A 66 -9.15 -7.65 4.56
CA PHE A 66 -9.72 -7.07 3.34
C PHE A 66 -10.22 -8.15 2.35
N ASN A 67 -11.53 -8.13 2.07
CA ASN A 67 -12.18 -9.05 1.11
C ASN A 67 -11.89 -8.70 -0.37
N GLY A 68 -10.61 -8.68 -0.73
CA GLY A 68 -10.09 -8.34 -2.06
C GLY A 68 -8.65 -8.81 -2.31
N ALA A 69 -8.09 -9.61 -1.39
CA ALA A 69 -6.71 -10.08 -1.42
C ALA A 69 -6.32 -10.79 -2.74
N SER A 70 -7.26 -11.52 -3.36
CA SER A 70 -7.03 -12.28 -4.59
C SER A 70 -6.56 -11.43 -5.79
N TYR A 71 -6.84 -10.13 -5.77
CA TYR A 71 -6.46 -9.17 -6.81
C TYR A 71 -5.21 -8.36 -6.47
N MET A 72 -4.53 -8.65 -5.37
CA MET A 72 -3.35 -7.89 -4.94
C MET A 72 -2.07 -8.73 -5.00
N GLN A 73 -0.98 -8.00 -5.17
CA GLN A 73 0.39 -8.48 -5.13
C GLN A 73 1.18 -7.64 -4.14
N ILE A 74 2.03 -8.31 -3.39
CA ILE A 74 3.00 -7.68 -2.51
C ILE A 74 4.32 -7.64 -3.25
N TYR A 75 5.00 -6.51 -3.16
CA TYR A 75 6.34 -6.34 -3.67
C TYR A 75 7.25 -5.83 -2.56
N MET A 76 8.50 -6.28 -2.56
CA MET A 76 9.56 -5.59 -1.80
C MET A 76 9.85 -4.24 -2.47
N CYS A 77 10.14 -3.23 -1.67
CA CYS A 77 10.51 -1.93 -2.19
C CYS A 77 11.61 -1.25 -1.38
N LEU A 78 12.28 -0.29 -2.03
CA LEU A 78 12.97 0.79 -1.34
C LEU A 78 12.03 1.99 -1.24
N TYR A 79 12.21 2.81 -0.21
CA TYR A 79 11.43 4.04 -0.07
C TYR A 79 12.23 5.19 0.53
N GLU A 80 11.77 6.40 0.23
CA GLU A 80 12.20 7.63 0.91
C GLU A 80 11.05 8.08 1.83
N PRO A 81 11.26 8.15 3.16
CA PRO A 81 10.22 8.55 4.09
C PRO A 81 9.73 9.96 3.80
N SER A 82 8.43 10.13 3.93
CA SER A 82 7.77 11.42 3.82
C SER A 82 7.64 12.06 5.21
N PRO A 83 7.81 13.39 5.35
CA PRO A 83 7.58 14.08 6.62
C PRO A 83 6.09 14.27 6.94
N TYR A 84 5.20 14.00 5.97
CA TYR A 84 3.75 14.15 6.15
C TYR A 84 3.18 13.06 7.05
N THR A 85 2.02 13.34 7.65
CA THR A 85 1.29 12.43 8.55
C THR A 85 -0.11 12.10 8.03
N PHE A 86 -0.38 12.36 6.75
CA PHE A 86 -1.66 12.12 6.09
C PHE A 86 -1.47 11.96 4.59
N VAL A 87 -2.44 11.33 3.94
CA VAL A 87 -2.55 11.18 2.49
C VAL A 87 -3.63 12.12 1.96
N TRP A 88 -3.40 12.75 0.81
CA TRP A 88 -4.35 13.65 0.17
C TRP A 88 -4.41 13.42 -1.34
N HIS A 89 -5.36 14.06 -2.01
CA HIS A 89 -5.29 14.36 -3.44
C HIS A 89 -6.01 15.66 -3.72
N MET A 90 -5.76 16.27 -4.88
CA MET A 90 -6.50 17.45 -5.30
C MET A 90 -7.79 17.07 -6.01
N GLU A 91 -8.89 17.70 -5.59
CA GLU A 91 -10.18 17.66 -6.24
C GLU A 91 -10.57 19.10 -6.60
N TYR A 92 -10.83 19.38 -7.89
CA TYR A 92 -11.28 20.71 -8.38
C TYR A 92 -10.50 21.92 -7.84
N GLN A 93 -9.17 21.83 -7.78
CA GLN A 93 -8.23 22.87 -7.30
C GLN A 93 -8.10 23.00 -5.77
N ASP A 94 -8.76 22.17 -4.98
CA ASP A 94 -8.56 22.11 -3.52
C ASP A 94 -7.89 20.79 -3.11
N THR A 95 -7.11 20.81 -2.04
CA THR A 95 -6.50 19.61 -1.47
C THR A 95 -7.48 18.92 -0.54
N LYS A 96 -7.92 17.74 -0.94
CA LYS A 96 -8.74 16.86 -0.11
C LYS A 96 -7.87 15.91 0.67
N ARG A 97 -7.85 16.10 1.99
CA ARG A 97 -7.27 15.14 2.93
C ARG A 97 -8.10 13.85 2.88
N VAL A 98 -7.47 12.75 2.50
CA VAL A 98 -8.13 11.45 2.33
C VAL A 98 -8.09 10.64 3.62
N CYS A 99 -6.91 10.55 4.24
CA CYS A 99 -6.72 9.68 5.40
C CYS A 99 -5.51 10.10 6.23
N ASP A 100 -5.61 9.99 7.54
CA ASP A 100 -4.49 10.22 8.46
C ASP A 100 -3.66 8.96 8.67
N LEU A 101 -2.36 9.13 8.93
CA LEU A 101 -1.46 7.99 9.14
C LEU A 101 -1.93 7.07 10.28
N ASN A 102 -2.52 7.62 11.33
CA ASN A 102 -3.08 6.85 12.45
C ASN A 102 -4.40 6.12 12.11
N MET A 103 -4.97 6.36 10.93
CA MET A 103 -6.13 5.65 10.40
C MET A 103 -5.72 4.60 9.35
N LEU A 104 -4.44 4.58 8.97
CA LEU A 104 -3.88 3.55 8.09
C LEU A 104 -3.55 2.30 8.92
N PRO A 105 -3.45 1.12 8.27
CA PRO A 105 -3.05 -0.10 8.94
C PRO A 105 -1.71 0.06 9.66
N ASP A 106 -1.56 -0.65 10.77
CA ASP A 106 -0.31 -0.66 11.54
C ASP A 106 0.89 -1.02 10.66
N GLY A 107 2.05 -0.45 11.00
CA GLY A 107 3.27 -0.61 10.20
C GLY A 107 3.28 0.19 8.89
N THR A 108 2.23 0.95 8.56
CA THR A 108 2.25 1.87 7.42
C THR A 108 3.23 3.03 7.65
N ILE A 109 4.00 3.35 6.62
CA ILE A 109 4.91 4.49 6.49
C ILE A 109 4.50 5.28 5.25
N LEU A 110 4.53 6.60 5.36
CA LEU A 110 4.35 7.51 4.22
C LEU A 110 5.69 7.76 3.54
N ALA A 111 5.70 7.76 2.21
CA ALA A 111 6.90 7.85 1.39
C ALA A 111 6.75 8.87 0.25
N ASP A 112 7.77 9.69 0.05
CA ASP A 112 7.83 10.67 -1.05
C ASP A 112 8.14 9.98 -2.39
N ARG A 113 8.78 8.81 -2.33
CA ARG A 113 8.97 7.92 -3.47
C ARG A 113 9.20 6.48 -3.04
N VAL A 114 8.88 5.57 -3.95
CA VAL A 114 9.02 4.12 -3.78
C VAL A 114 9.66 3.53 -5.03
N MET A 115 10.65 2.65 -4.87
CA MET A 115 11.19 1.82 -5.94
C MET A 115 10.75 0.38 -5.68
N VAL A 116 9.87 -0.14 -6.53
CA VAL A 116 9.38 -1.52 -6.44
C VAL A 116 10.45 -2.44 -7.00
N LEU A 117 10.87 -3.46 -6.25
CA LEU A 117 12.01 -4.31 -6.61
C LEU A 117 11.56 -5.66 -7.17
N ASP A 118 10.91 -6.46 -6.32
CA ASP A 118 10.60 -7.85 -6.64
C ASP A 118 9.29 -8.28 -5.98
N TYR A 119 8.62 -9.23 -6.63
CA TYR A 119 7.37 -9.81 -6.16
C TYR A 119 7.62 -10.72 -4.96
N VAL A 120 6.79 -10.58 -3.94
CA VAL A 120 6.77 -11.50 -2.81
C VAL A 120 5.70 -12.56 -3.07
N PRO A 121 6.09 -13.81 -3.35
CA PRO A 121 5.11 -14.89 -3.51
C PRO A 121 4.35 -15.10 -2.22
N TYR A 122 3.06 -15.44 -2.34
CA TYR A 122 2.30 -15.97 -1.22
C TYR A 122 3.02 -17.20 -0.69
N SER A 123 3.54 -17.11 0.53
CA SER A 123 4.09 -18.27 1.23
C SER A 123 2.95 -19.14 1.76
N THR A 124 3.26 -20.40 2.09
CA THR A 124 2.32 -21.29 2.75
C THR A 124 1.84 -20.72 4.09
N GLU A 125 2.69 -19.98 4.82
CA GLU A 125 2.33 -19.31 6.07
C GLU A 125 1.40 -18.11 5.86
N ALA A 126 1.63 -17.30 4.82
CA ALA A 126 0.70 -16.23 4.44
C ALA A 126 -0.67 -16.79 4.06
N THR A 127 -0.68 -17.95 3.40
CA THR A 127 -1.91 -18.65 3.03
C THR A 127 -2.65 -19.18 4.27
N LYS A 128 -1.93 -19.66 5.29
CA LYS A 128 -2.52 -20.08 6.57
C LYS A 128 -3.16 -18.90 7.33
N LEU A 129 -2.48 -17.75 7.41
CA LEU A 129 -3.03 -16.54 8.05
C LEU A 129 -4.31 -16.06 7.34
N LEU A 130 -4.30 -16.02 6.00
CA LEU A 130 -5.48 -15.65 5.21
C LEU A 130 -6.64 -16.64 5.40
N HIS A 131 -6.36 -17.94 5.52
CA HIS A 131 -7.40 -18.95 5.74
C HIS A 131 -7.97 -18.95 7.16
N ALA A 132 -7.14 -18.75 8.20
CA ALA A 132 -7.57 -18.72 9.59
C ALA A 132 -8.58 -17.57 9.85
N HIS A 133 -8.33 -16.40 9.26
CA HIS A 133 -9.27 -15.28 9.32
C HIS A 133 -10.57 -15.52 8.53
N GLN A 134 -10.52 -16.29 7.45
CA GLN A 134 -11.70 -16.61 6.62
C GLN A 134 -12.57 -17.73 7.19
N SER A 135 -12.01 -18.66 7.97
CA SER A 135 -12.76 -19.76 8.58
C SER A 135 -13.44 -19.38 9.91
N GLY A 136 -13.13 -18.21 10.48
CA GLY A 136 -13.65 -17.79 11.79
C GLY A 136 -13.04 -18.55 12.97
N ASP A 137 -11.99 -19.34 12.72
CA ASP A 137 -11.24 -20.05 13.74
C ASP A 137 -10.18 -19.11 14.31
N VAL A 138 -10.57 -18.30 15.28
CA VAL A 138 -9.61 -17.60 16.15
C VAL A 138 -9.14 -18.62 17.20
N LEU A 139 -7.82 -18.85 17.27
CA LEU A 139 -7.16 -19.64 18.32
C LEU A 139 -7.40 -19.06 19.71
#